data_AF-A0A0D2F5J3-F1
#
_entry.id   AF-A0A0D2F5J3-F1
#
_cell.length_a   1.000
_cell.length_b   1.000
_cell.length_c   1.000
_cell.angle_alpha   90.00
_cell.angle_beta   90.00
_cell.angle_gamma   90.00
#
_symmetry.space_group_name_H-M   'P 1'
#
loop_
_entity.id
_entity.type
_entity.pdbx_description
1 polymer ?
#
loop_
_entity_poly.entity_id
_entity_poly.type
_entity_poly.pdbx_seq_one_letter_code
_entity_poly.pdbx_strand_id
1 'polypeptide(L)'
;MAAYVWNPDATFRITDSVRGDIICIGRTFRRFHSRCAWGIREESPSNAATVRNLLGVMGANPPTLVTGQQLEMLARHCLCSYHQRQISQATSELRGHLAVAVQAYEQYNDVKRRYEVLRGALVRLLGLQDGGQSDEDLVLQIKCLIVLAGEFAPEAGDVRSLVILAQQFVLEAVDQSDEEMSSV
;
A
#
# COMPACT_ATOMS: atom_id res chain seq x y z
N MET A 1 3.57 2.60 10.99
CA MET A 1 2.96 1.77 9.95
C MET A 1 2.56 2.71 8.83
N ALA A 2 3.50 2.97 7.91
CA ALA A 2 3.23 3.74 6.72
C ALA A 2 1.89 3.32 6.09
N ALA A 3 1.01 4.29 5.83
CA ALA A 3 -0.22 4.03 5.11
C ALA A 3 0.14 3.37 3.78
N TYR A 4 -0.49 2.23 3.45
CA TYR A 4 -0.29 1.64 2.15
C TYR A 4 -0.78 2.62 1.07
N VAL A 5 0.15 3.15 0.29
CA VAL A 5 -0.16 4.08 -0.80
C VAL A 5 -0.30 3.30 -2.10
N TRP A 6 -1.54 3.06 -2.49
CA TRP A 6 -1.86 2.54 -3.80
C TRP A 6 -1.72 3.64 -4.86
N ASN A 7 -0.86 3.43 -5.86
CA ASN A 7 -0.76 4.31 -7.01
C ASN A 7 -0.53 3.48 -8.29
N PRO A 8 -1.56 3.25 -9.11
CA PRO A 8 -1.43 2.42 -10.30
C PRO A 8 -0.46 3.02 -11.33
N ASP A 9 -0.35 4.35 -11.42
CA ASP A 9 0.58 4.99 -12.36
C ASP A 9 2.03 4.69 -11.98
N ALA A 10 2.36 4.80 -10.69
CA ALA A 10 3.68 4.46 -10.17
C ALA A 10 3.96 2.95 -10.26
N THR A 11 3.00 2.10 -9.87
CA THR A 11 3.13 0.64 -9.91
C THR A 11 3.39 0.13 -11.32
N PHE A 12 2.65 0.62 -12.32
CA PHE A 12 2.81 0.22 -13.72
C PHE A 12 3.84 1.08 -14.46
N ARG A 13 4.35 2.13 -13.81
CA ARG A 13 5.34 3.08 -14.34
C ARG A 13 4.86 3.70 -15.65
N ILE A 14 3.60 4.11 -15.77
CA ILE A 14 3.00 4.52 -17.06
C ILE A 14 3.45 5.91 -17.48
N THR A 15 3.53 6.84 -16.53
CA THR A 15 3.89 8.23 -16.79
C THR A 15 5.39 8.46 -16.56
N ASP A 16 6.02 9.23 -17.43
CA ASP A 16 7.35 9.78 -17.21
C ASP A 16 7.27 10.84 -16.10
N SER A 17 7.94 10.59 -14.97
CA SER A 17 7.89 11.48 -13.81
C SER A 17 8.48 12.87 -14.05
N VAL A 18 9.32 13.04 -15.07
CA VAL A 18 9.94 14.32 -15.42
C VAL A 18 9.05 15.11 -16.38
N ARG A 19 8.41 14.42 -17.33
CA ARG A 19 7.64 15.06 -18.42
C ARG A 19 6.13 15.09 -18.20
N GLY A 20 5.60 14.23 -17.35
CA GLY A 20 4.15 14.05 -17.18
C GLY A 20 3.46 13.36 -18.38
N ASP A 21 4.26 12.87 -19.34
CA ASP A 21 3.79 12.21 -20.55
C ASP A 21 3.63 10.71 -20.32
N ILE A 22 2.59 10.13 -20.91
CA ILE A 22 2.41 8.68 -20.93
C ILE A 22 3.45 8.08 -21.88
N ILE A 23 4.25 7.15 -21.36
CA ILE A 23 5.31 6.49 -22.12
C ILE A 23 4.92 5.08 -22.51
N CYS A 24 5.34 4.70 -23.71
CA CYS A 24 5.10 3.38 -24.24
C CYS A 24 5.63 2.28 -23.28
N ILE A 25 4.80 1.28 -22.99
CA ILE A 25 5.19 0.12 -22.18
C ILE A 25 5.81 -1.02 -22.99
N GLY A 26 5.87 -0.87 -24.32
CA GLY A 26 6.45 -1.86 -25.21
C GLY A 26 7.96 -2.02 -25.00
N ARG A 27 8.50 -3.17 -25.37
CA ARG A 27 9.92 -3.49 -25.27
C ARG A 27 10.57 -3.61 -26.63
N THR A 28 11.77 -3.05 -26.74
CA THR A 28 12.55 -3.09 -27.98
C THR A 28 13.51 -4.28 -27.97
N PHE A 29 13.36 -5.20 -28.92
CA PHE A 29 14.25 -6.37 -29.02
C PHE A 29 15.71 -5.97 -29.28
N ARG A 30 15.92 -4.96 -30.13
CA ARG A 30 17.25 -4.48 -30.56
C ARG A 30 18.04 -3.72 -29.48
N ARG A 31 17.45 -3.43 -28.32
CA ARG A 31 18.12 -2.75 -27.21
C ARG A 31 17.91 -3.51 -25.91
N PHE A 32 18.28 -4.79 -25.90
CA PHE A 32 18.27 -5.65 -24.72
C PHE A 32 16.92 -5.67 -23.97
N HIS A 33 15.80 -5.71 -24.71
CA HIS A 33 14.45 -5.66 -24.13
C HIS A 33 14.16 -4.44 -23.24
N SER A 34 14.89 -3.33 -23.48
CA SER A 34 14.62 -2.06 -22.82
C SER A 34 13.24 -1.52 -23.21
N ARG A 35 12.65 -0.78 -22.27
CA ARG A 35 11.37 -0.12 -22.45
C ARG A 35 11.47 0.96 -23.53
N CYS A 36 10.44 1.04 -24.35
CA CYS A 36 10.31 2.06 -25.37
C CYS A 36 10.27 3.45 -24.71
N ALA A 37 11.12 4.37 -25.19
CA ALA A 37 11.20 5.73 -24.68
C ALA A 37 10.22 6.71 -25.34
N TRP A 38 9.32 6.20 -26.19
CA TRP A 38 8.42 7.07 -26.95
C TRP A 38 7.19 7.42 -26.11
N GLY A 39 6.92 8.72 -26.02
CA GLY A 39 5.65 9.23 -25.52
C GLY A 39 4.50 8.85 -26.45
N ILE A 40 3.35 8.57 -25.85
CA ILE A 40 2.10 8.37 -26.56
C ILE A 40 1.55 9.74 -26.99
N ARG A 41 1.56 10.00 -28.29
CA ARG A 41 0.98 11.22 -28.88
C ARG A 41 -0.51 11.05 -29.16
N GLU A 42 -1.26 12.15 -29.17
CA GLU A 42 -2.70 12.18 -29.48
C GLU A 42 -3.04 11.58 -30.84
N GLU A 43 -2.13 11.69 -31.81
CA GLU A 43 -2.28 11.17 -33.18
C GLU A 43 -2.14 9.65 -33.29
N SER A 44 -1.76 8.97 -32.21
CA SER A 44 -1.55 7.53 -32.20
C SER A 44 -2.85 6.78 -31.86
N PRO A 45 -2.99 5.48 -32.22
CA PRO A 45 -4.14 4.67 -31.78
C PRO A 45 -4.21 4.51 -30.24
N SER A 46 -3.17 4.96 -29.55
CA SER A 46 -3.06 5.01 -28.10
C SER A 46 -3.63 6.35 -27.60
N ASN A 47 -4.50 6.30 -26.60
CA ASN A 47 -5.23 7.47 -26.11
C ASN A 47 -4.80 7.82 -24.69
N ALA A 48 -4.04 8.92 -24.56
CA ALA A 48 -3.53 9.40 -23.29
C ALA A 48 -4.64 9.74 -22.28
N ALA A 49 -5.75 10.31 -22.73
CA ALA A 49 -6.88 10.63 -21.85
C ALA A 49 -7.55 9.36 -21.30
N THR A 50 -7.73 8.35 -22.15
CA THR A 50 -8.27 7.03 -21.73
C THR A 50 -7.36 6.37 -20.71
N VAL A 51 -6.04 6.43 -20.89
CA VAL A 51 -5.07 5.89 -19.92
C VAL A 51 -5.19 6.60 -18.57
N ARG A 52 -5.21 7.94 -18.54
CA ARG A 52 -5.38 8.69 -17.29
C ARG A 52 -6.71 8.36 -16.59
N ASN A 53 -7.78 8.23 -17.35
CA ASN A 53 -9.08 7.83 -16.80
C ASN A 53 -9.02 6.42 -16.19
N LEU A 54 -8.46 5.44 -16.91
CA LEU A 54 -8.28 4.07 -16.41
C LEU A 54 -7.43 4.04 -15.12
N LEU A 55 -6.33 4.78 -15.09
CA LEU A 55 -5.48 4.89 -13.90
C LEU A 55 -6.25 5.52 -12.72
N GLY A 56 -7.08 6.54 -12.97
CA GLY A 56 -7.95 7.12 -11.96
C GLY A 56 -8.97 6.11 -11.40
N VAL A 57 -9.63 5.35 -12.28
CA VAL A 57 -10.58 4.30 -11.87
C VAL A 57 -9.90 3.20 -11.07
N MET A 58 -8.71 2.75 -11.50
CA MET A 58 -7.91 1.78 -10.77
C MET A 58 -7.45 2.32 -9.42
N GLY A 59 -7.06 3.60 -9.34
CA GLY A 59 -6.56 4.25 -8.13
C GLY A 59 -7.63 4.48 -7.07
N ALA A 60 -8.89 4.65 -7.49
CA ALA A 60 -10.04 4.79 -6.59
C ALA A 60 -10.42 3.48 -5.88
N ASN A 61 -9.84 2.35 -6.27
CA ASN A 61 -10.14 1.04 -5.72
C ASN A 61 -8.84 0.38 -5.21
N PRO A 62 -8.92 -0.53 -4.22
CA PRO A 62 -7.76 -1.31 -3.83
C PRO A 62 -7.24 -2.18 -4.99
N PRO A 63 -5.94 -2.54 -5.00
CA PRO A 63 -5.32 -3.29 -6.09
C PRO A 63 -6.00 -4.66 -6.33
N THR A 64 -6.60 -5.26 -5.30
CA THR A 64 -7.35 -6.53 -5.39
C THR A 64 -8.58 -6.46 -6.30
N LEU A 65 -9.12 -5.26 -6.56
CA LEU A 65 -10.29 -5.07 -7.42
C LEU A 65 -9.93 -4.69 -8.86
N VAL A 66 -8.64 -4.54 -9.18
CA VAL A 66 -8.20 -4.25 -10.54
C VAL A 66 -8.36 -5.51 -11.41
N THR A 67 -9.09 -5.39 -12.51
CA THR A 67 -9.47 -6.54 -13.34
C THR A 67 -8.50 -6.77 -14.49
N GLY A 68 -8.45 -8.02 -14.98
CA GLY A 68 -7.66 -8.38 -16.15
C GLY A 68 -8.05 -7.61 -17.42
N GLN A 69 -9.34 -7.26 -17.57
CA GLN A 69 -9.82 -6.45 -18.68
C GLN A 69 -9.31 -5.02 -18.60
N GLN A 70 -9.28 -4.42 -17.41
CA GLN A 70 -8.71 -3.09 -17.21
C GLN A 70 -7.21 -3.07 -17.54
N LEU A 71 -6.45 -4.10 -17.17
CA LEU A 71 -5.03 -4.22 -17.54
C LEU A 71 -4.83 -4.39 -19.05
N GLU A 72 -5.68 -5.16 -19.72
CA GLU A 72 -5.60 -5.32 -21.17
C GLU A 72 -5.94 -4.02 -21.91
N MET A 73 -6.96 -3.30 -21.46
CA MET A 73 -7.29 -1.97 -22.00
C MET A 73 -6.14 -0.98 -21.77
N LEU A 74 -5.55 -0.97 -20.58
CA LEU A 74 -4.38 -0.15 -20.27
C LEU A 74 -3.22 -0.48 -21.22
N ALA A 75 -2.94 -1.76 -21.44
CA ALA A 75 -1.87 -2.19 -22.35
C ALA A 75 -2.10 -1.73 -23.80
N ARG A 76 -3.32 -1.89 -24.32
CA ARG A 76 -3.69 -1.44 -25.67
C ARG A 76 -3.45 0.06 -25.87
N HIS A 77 -3.80 0.87 -24.87
CA HIS A 77 -3.65 2.33 -24.93
C HIS A 77 -2.29 2.85 -24.49
N CYS A 78 -1.40 2.00 -23.96
CA CYS A 78 -0.03 2.37 -23.57
C CYS A 78 1.03 1.84 -24.54
N LEU A 79 0.67 1.24 -25.68
CA LEU A 79 1.61 0.73 -26.68
C LEU A 79 1.62 1.61 -27.92
N CYS A 80 2.77 2.18 -28.31
CA CYS A 80 2.86 2.93 -29.56
C CYS A 80 2.61 2.02 -30.79
N SER A 81 2.36 2.61 -31.96
CA SER A 81 2.03 1.89 -33.21
C SER A 81 3.00 0.75 -33.55
N TYR A 82 4.29 0.89 -33.24
CA TYR A 82 5.30 -0.13 -33.47
C TYR A 82 5.25 -1.32 -32.50
N HIS A 83 4.66 -1.14 -31.32
CA HIS A 83 4.57 -2.16 -30.27
C HIS A 83 3.14 -2.69 -30.06
N GLN A 84 2.18 -2.32 -30.91
CA GLN A 84 0.79 -2.79 -30.84
C GLN A 84 0.64 -4.32 -30.84
N ARG A 85 1.59 -5.06 -31.42
CA ARG A 85 1.58 -6.54 -31.39
C ARG A 85 2.01 -7.13 -30.04
N GLN A 86 2.45 -6.31 -29.09
CA GLN A 86 2.91 -6.73 -27.76
C GLN A 86 1.82 -6.63 -26.69
N ILE A 87 0.54 -6.43 -27.03
CA ILE A 87 -0.56 -6.29 -26.06
C ILE A 87 -0.58 -7.42 -25.05
N SER A 88 -0.49 -8.68 -25.49
CA SER A 88 -0.51 -9.85 -24.61
C SER A 88 0.68 -9.87 -23.64
N GLN A 89 1.88 -9.62 -24.15
CA GLN A 89 3.10 -9.52 -23.35
C GLN A 89 2.98 -8.39 -22.32
N ALA A 90 2.61 -7.19 -22.77
CA ALA A 90 2.49 -6.03 -21.91
C ALA A 90 1.42 -6.23 -20.82
N THR A 91 0.28 -6.84 -21.17
CA THR A 91 -0.76 -7.22 -20.18
C THR A 91 -0.22 -8.20 -19.14
N SER A 92 0.61 -9.17 -19.56
CA SER A 92 1.24 -10.11 -18.63
C SER A 92 2.23 -9.42 -17.68
N GLU A 93 3.02 -8.46 -18.17
CA GLU A 93 3.93 -7.66 -17.33
C GLU A 93 3.14 -6.84 -16.31
N LEU A 94 2.07 -6.17 -16.74
CA LEU A 94 1.17 -5.41 -15.85
C LEU A 94 0.54 -6.31 -14.77
N ARG A 95 0.13 -7.54 -15.11
CA ARG A 95 -0.37 -8.51 -14.12
C ARG A 95 0.69 -8.86 -13.08
N GLY A 96 1.94 -9.04 -13.50
CA GLY A 96 3.05 -9.28 -12.58
C GLY A 96 3.25 -8.14 -11.59
N HIS A 97 3.22 -6.90 -12.07
CA HIS A 97 3.28 -5.71 -11.21
C HIS A 97 2.08 -5.60 -10.26
N LEU A 98 0.87 -5.89 -10.75
CA LEU A 98 -0.34 -5.90 -9.92
C LEU A 98 -0.26 -6.96 -8.82
N ALA A 99 0.23 -8.16 -9.12
CA ALA A 99 0.36 -9.24 -8.13
C ALA A 99 1.26 -8.83 -6.95
N VAL A 100 2.37 -8.15 -7.23
CA VAL A 100 3.26 -7.61 -6.18
C VAL A 100 2.52 -6.55 -5.35
N ALA A 101 1.77 -5.65 -6.00
CA ALA A 101 1.01 -4.63 -5.29
C ALA A 101 -0.13 -5.22 -4.42
N VAL A 102 -0.83 -6.24 -4.92
CA VAL A 102 -1.84 -7.00 -4.18
C VAL A 102 -1.23 -7.67 -2.95
N GLN A 103 -0.09 -8.34 -3.11
CA GLN A 103 0.60 -8.98 -1.99
C GLN A 103 0.97 -7.96 -0.90
N ALA A 104 1.53 -6.81 -1.28
CA ALA A 104 1.87 -5.75 -0.33
C ALA A 104 0.62 -5.18 0.37
N TYR A 105 -0.50 -5.03 -0.36
CA TYR A 105 -1.77 -4.58 0.21
C TYR A 105 -2.37 -5.58 1.20
N GLU A 106 -2.32 -6.87 0.89
CA GLU A 106 -2.79 -7.93 1.78
C GLU A 106 -1.94 -8.01 3.05
N GLN A 107 -0.62 -7.93 2.94
CA GLN A 107 0.28 -7.86 4.10
C GLN A 107 -0.04 -6.66 4.99
N TYR A 108 -0.26 -5.49 4.40
CA TYR A 108 -0.69 -4.30 5.15
C TYR A 108 -2.02 -4.54 5.87
N ASN A 109 -3.03 -5.11 5.20
CA ASN A 109 -4.33 -5.40 5.81
C ASN A 109 -4.24 -6.43 6.95
N ASP A 110 -3.39 -7.45 6.81
CA ASP A 110 -3.18 -8.45 7.84
C ASP A 110 -2.56 -7.84 9.11
N VAL A 111 -1.54 -6.99 8.95
CA VAL A 111 -0.94 -6.26 10.07
C VAL A 111 -1.97 -5.31 10.69
N LYS A 112 -2.73 -4.58 9.88
CA LYS A 112 -3.78 -3.66 10.35
C LYS A 112 -4.84 -4.39 11.16
N ARG A 113 -5.30 -5.56 10.69
CA ARG A 113 -6.28 -6.38 11.42
C ARG A 113 -5.72 -6.88 12.75
N ARG A 114 -4.46 -7.32 12.81
CA ARG A 114 -3.80 -7.74 14.06
C ARG A 114 -3.74 -6.58 15.05
N TYR A 115 -3.34 -5.41 14.57
CA TYR A 115 -3.29 -4.19 15.37
C TYR A 115 -4.67 -3.83 15.93
N GLU A 116 -5.73 -3.84 15.11
CA GLU A 116 -7.10 -3.57 15.55
C GLU A 116 -7.60 -4.57 16.60
N VAL A 117 -7.29 -5.87 16.44
CA VAL A 117 -7.63 -6.90 17.43
C VAL A 117 -6.90 -6.67 18.75
N LEU A 118 -5.60 -6.36 18.69
CA LEU A 118 -4.76 -6.14 19.85
C LEU A 118 -5.19 -4.87 20.61
N ARG A 119 -5.47 -3.79 19.87
CA ARG A 119 -6.07 -2.55 20.38
C ARG A 119 -7.40 -2.82 21.09
N GLY A 120 -8.31 -3.56 20.45
CA GLY A 120 -9.61 -3.91 21.05
C GLY A 120 -9.49 -4.80 22.29
N ALA A 121 -8.51 -5.70 22.35
CA ALA A 121 -8.22 -6.48 23.55
C ALA A 121 -7.76 -5.58 24.71
N LEU A 122 -6.88 -4.62 24.43
CA LEU A 122 -6.38 -3.68 25.44
C LEU A 122 -7.47 -2.74 25.96
N VAL A 123 -8.27 -2.14 25.08
CA VAL A 123 -9.41 -1.29 25.49
C VAL A 123 -10.34 -2.04 26.45
N ARG A 124 -10.66 -3.31 26.15
CA ARG A 124 -11.48 -4.16 27.03
C ARG A 124 -10.81 -4.48 28.36
N LEU A 125 -9.53 -4.86 28.35
CA LEU A 125 -8.78 -5.18 29.58
C LEU A 125 -8.63 -3.96 30.50
N LEU A 126 -8.51 -2.77 29.91
CA LEU A 126 -8.36 -1.51 30.64
C LEU A 126 -9.71 -0.89 31.05
N GLY A 127 -10.83 -1.50 30.66
CA GLY A 127 -12.17 -0.98 30.95
C GLY A 127 -12.45 0.39 30.32
N LEU A 128 -11.74 0.73 29.24
CA LEU A 128 -11.85 2.01 28.56
C LEU A 128 -13.10 2.04 27.66
N GLN A 129 -13.76 3.19 27.57
CA GLN A 129 -14.91 3.35 26.66
C GLN A 129 -14.40 3.49 25.21
N ASP A 130 -15.00 2.74 24.28
CA ASP A 130 -14.63 2.67 22.86
C ASP A 130 -14.69 4.02 22.08
N GLY A 131 -15.16 5.09 22.72
CA GLY A 131 -15.56 6.34 22.09
C GLY A 131 -14.49 7.43 21.96
N GLY A 132 -13.33 7.13 21.38
CA GLY A 132 -12.47 8.19 20.81
C GLY A 132 -11.11 8.47 21.46
N GLN A 133 -10.53 7.54 22.21
CA GLN A 133 -9.13 7.68 22.62
C GLN A 133 -8.18 7.46 21.44
N SER A 134 -7.23 8.37 21.27
CA SER A 134 -6.17 8.23 20.29
C SER A 134 -5.22 7.08 20.67
N ASP A 135 -4.52 6.53 19.69
CA ASP A 135 -3.53 5.48 19.95
C ASP A 135 -2.38 6.00 20.83
N GLU A 136 -2.04 7.28 20.73
CA GLU A 136 -1.08 7.96 21.62
C GLU A 136 -1.56 7.97 23.08
N ASP A 137 -2.82 8.30 23.33
CA ASP A 137 -3.41 8.26 24.68
C ASP A 137 -3.39 6.84 25.24
N LEU A 138 -3.69 5.85 24.39
CA LEU A 138 -3.68 4.44 24.77
C LEU A 138 -2.26 3.99 25.14
N VAL A 139 -1.26 4.34 24.33
CA VAL A 139 0.17 4.07 24.60
C VAL A 139 0.61 4.71 25.92
N LEU A 140 0.22 5.96 26.17
CA LEU A 140 0.59 6.67 27.40
C LEU A 140 -0.01 6.02 28.64
N GLN A 141 -1.30 5.67 28.60
CA GLN A 141 -1.99 4.97 29.69
C GLN A 141 -1.39 3.60 29.96
N ILE A 142 -1.08 2.86 28.90
CA ILE A 142 -0.40 1.56 28.99
C ILE A 142 0.97 1.69 29.66
N LYS A 143 1.78 2.68 29.27
CA LYS A 143 3.09 2.94 29.88
C LYS A 143 2.96 3.24 31.38
N CYS A 144 1.98 4.05 31.79
CA CYS A 144 1.71 4.33 33.21
C CYS A 144 1.33 3.05 33.98
N LEU A 145 0.49 2.20 33.40
CA LEU A 145 0.07 0.95 34.04
C LEU A 145 1.20 -0.06 34.18
N ILE A 146 2.10 -0.18 33.19
CA ILE A 146 3.30 -1.02 33.31
C ILE A 146 4.17 -0.57 34.47
N VAL A 147 4.41 0.75 34.62
CA VAL A 147 5.22 1.31 35.71
C VAL A 147 4.59 1.00 37.06
N LEU A 148 3.29 1.27 37.22
CA LEU A 148 2.57 1.01 38.46
C LEU A 148 2.50 -0.50 38.77
N ALA A 149 2.29 -1.36 37.78
CA ALA A 149 2.29 -2.81 37.97
C ALA A 149 3.66 -3.35 38.40
N GLY A 150 4.75 -2.82 37.82
CA GLY A 150 6.13 -3.16 38.17
C GLY A 150 6.52 -2.73 39.59
N GLU A 151 5.92 -1.65 40.11
CA GLU A 151 6.14 -1.19 41.49
C GLU A 151 5.32 -1.99 42.53
N PHE A 152 4.15 -2.55 42.15
CA PHE A 152 3.20 -3.08 43.14
C PHE A 152 2.88 -4.59 43.06
N ALA A 153 3.15 -5.33 41.97
CA ALA A 153 2.87 -6.77 41.93
C ALA A 153 3.57 -7.54 40.77
N PRO A 154 4.77 -8.12 40.99
CA PRO A 154 5.47 -8.89 39.95
C PRO A 154 4.93 -10.31 39.71
N GLU A 155 4.08 -10.87 40.60
CA GLU A 155 3.77 -12.31 40.60
C GLU A 155 2.30 -12.69 40.28
N ALA A 156 1.41 -11.72 40.06
CA ALA A 156 0.04 -12.01 39.64
C ALA A 156 0.00 -12.32 38.13
N GLY A 157 -0.34 -13.55 37.76
CA GLY A 157 -0.32 -14.02 36.37
C GLY A 157 -1.13 -13.18 35.38
N ASP A 158 -2.18 -12.50 35.85
CA ASP A 158 -3.04 -11.62 35.05
C ASP A 158 -2.33 -10.31 34.66
N VAL A 159 -1.52 -9.76 35.57
CA VAL A 159 -0.72 -8.54 35.37
C VAL A 159 0.39 -8.80 34.35
N ARG A 160 1.01 -9.99 34.39
CA ARG A 160 2.09 -10.37 33.47
C ARG A 160 1.58 -10.48 32.03
N SER A 161 0.40 -11.06 31.82
CA SER A 161 -0.25 -11.12 30.51
C SER A 161 -0.61 -9.73 29.98
N LEU A 162 -1.08 -8.84 30.86
CA LEU A 162 -1.37 -7.44 30.53
C LEU A 162 -0.11 -6.70 30.10
N VAL A 163 1.00 -6.85 30.82
CA VAL A 163 2.30 -6.24 30.50
C VAL A 163 2.85 -6.75 29.16
N ILE A 164 2.71 -8.04 28.84
CA ILE A 164 3.16 -8.59 27.56
C ILE A 164 2.36 -8.00 26.38
N LEU A 165 1.03 -7.99 26.49
CA LEU A 165 0.15 -7.42 25.45
C LEU A 165 0.38 -5.92 25.28
N ALA A 166 0.56 -5.22 26.40
CA ALA A 166 0.90 -3.80 26.45
C ALA A 166 2.24 -3.48 25.78
N GLN A 167 3.29 -4.25 26.08
CA GLN A 167 4.60 -4.09 25.45
C GLN A 167 4.54 -4.35 23.94
N GLN A 168 3.79 -5.37 23.52
CA GLN A 168 3.60 -5.66 22.11
C GLN A 168 2.85 -4.53 21.38
N PHE A 169 1.82 -3.95 21.99
CA PHE A 169 1.13 -2.77 21.43
C PHE A 169 2.05 -1.56 21.30
N VAL A 170 2.83 -1.25 22.33
CA VAL A 170 3.76 -0.10 22.31
C VAL A 170 4.81 -0.29 21.22
N LEU A 171 5.31 -1.51 21.01
CA LEU A 171 6.22 -1.79 19.90
C LEU A 171 5.54 -1.59 18.54
N GLU A 172 4.33 -2.14 18.37
CA GLU A 172 3.55 -2.00 17.13
C GLU A 172 3.05 -0.55 16.88
N ALA A 173 2.96 0.27 17.93
CA ALA A 173 2.55 1.68 17.87
C ALA A 173 3.73 2.67 17.72
N VAL A 174 4.91 2.39 18.28
CA VAL A 174 6.12 3.23 18.10
C VAL A 174 6.67 3.10 16.68
N ASP A 175 6.54 1.94 16.05
CA ASP A 175 6.72 1.78 14.60
C ASP A 175 5.75 2.66 13.77
N GLN A 176 4.78 3.33 14.40
CA GLN A 176 3.87 4.30 13.75
C GLN A 176 4.36 5.74 13.84
N SER A 177 5.04 6.14 14.90
CA SER A 177 5.46 7.53 15.13
C SER A 177 6.82 7.89 14.52
N ASP A 178 7.78 6.96 14.47
CA ASP A 178 9.15 7.27 14.01
C ASP A 178 9.26 7.45 12.47
N GLU A 179 8.28 6.98 11.70
CA GLU A 179 8.26 7.16 10.24
C GLU A 179 7.59 8.45 9.77
N GLU A 180 6.73 9.09 10.58
CA GLU A 180 6.05 10.34 10.20
C GLU A 180 7.00 11.55 10.18
N MET A 181 8.03 11.58 11.04
CA MET A 181 9.04 12.65 11.05
C MET A 181 10.07 12.58 9.91
N SER A 182 10.15 11.48 9.16
CA SER A 182 11.08 11.32 8.03
C SER A 182 10.50 11.76 6.68
N SER A 183 9.26 12.28 6.68
CA SER A 183 8.51 12.65 5.47
C SER A 183 8.35 14.16 5.25
N VAL A 184 9.13 15.00 5.95
CA VAL A 184 9.17 16.47 5.75
C VAL A 184 10.36 16.88 4.89
#